data_AF-A2BSX7-F1
#
_entry.id   AF-A2BSX7-F1
#
_cell.length_a   1.000
_cell.length_b   1.000
_cell.length_c   1.000
_cell.angle_alpha   90.00
_cell.angle_beta   90.00
_cell.angle_gamma   90.00
#
_symmetry.space_group_name_H-M   'P 1'
#
loop_
_entity.id
_entity.type
_entity.pdbx_description
1 polymer ?
#
loop_
_entity_poly.entity_id
_entity_poly.type
_entity_poly.pdbx_seq_one_letter_code
_entity_poly.pdbx_strand_id
1 'polypeptide(L)'
;MKKTFLKNKSIRSFLDFFARVSISAIFISAIPGKINDFERTVEYISSKGIPDQISSILLVGAIICLILGSGFLIFGENQKIGTVFLLLFLIPTTIIFHLFPFHQRAVFMNLGLIGGLIITAIREPK
;
A
#
# COMPACT_ATOMS: atom_id res chain seq x y z
N MET A 1 10.18 4.52 -36.27
CA MET A 1 10.40 3.40 -35.29
C MET A 1 9.80 3.63 -33.89
N LYS A 2 8.75 4.46 -33.69
CA LYS A 2 8.26 4.82 -32.33
C LYS A 2 6.90 4.22 -31.89
N LYS A 3 6.29 3.26 -32.61
CA LYS A 3 4.88 2.86 -32.37
C LYS A 3 4.60 1.35 -32.19
N THR A 4 5.60 0.53 -31.86
CA THR A 4 5.40 -0.93 -31.91
C THR A 4 5.36 -1.60 -30.54
N PHE A 5 6.23 -1.23 -29.59
CA PHE A 5 6.36 -1.95 -28.31
C PHE A 5 5.08 -1.91 -27.45
N LEU A 6 4.51 -0.71 -27.28
CA LEU A 6 3.26 -0.52 -26.56
C LEU A 6 2.03 -0.91 -27.38
N LYS A 7 2.11 -1.46 -28.60
CA LYS A 7 0.90 -1.94 -29.32
C LYS A 7 0.61 -3.42 -29.07
N ASN A 8 1.59 -4.17 -28.55
CA ASN A 8 1.43 -5.59 -28.28
C ASN A 8 0.60 -5.82 -27.00
N LYS A 9 -0.55 -6.50 -27.14
CA LYS A 9 -1.49 -6.81 -26.04
C LYS A 9 -0.81 -7.61 -24.91
N SER A 10 0.04 -8.58 -25.27
CA SER A 10 0.74 -9.44 -24.31
C SER A 10 1.75 -8.62 -23.48
N ILE A 11 2.56 -7.77 -24.13
CA ILE A 11 3.52 -6.89 -23.44
C ILE A 11 2.79 -5.94 -22.50
N ARG A 12 1.66 -5.35 -22.93
CA ARG A 12 0.85 -4.48 -22.05
C ARG A 12 0.35 -5.21 -20.81
N SER A 13 -0.21 -6.40 -20.97
CA SER A 13 -0.74 -7.20 -19.86
C SER A 13 0.37 -7.62 -18.90
N PHE A 14 1.52 -8.03 -19.42
CA PHE A 14 2.70 -8.35 -18.61
C PHE A 14 3.19 -7.15 -17.80
N LEU A 15 3.37 -5.99 -18.43
CA LEU A 15 3.82 -4.77 -17.74
C LEU A 15 2.81 -4.28 -16.69
N ASP A 16 1.52 -4.42 -16.98
CA ASP A 16 0.43 -4.06 -16.08
C ASP A 16 0.41 -4.97 -14.83
N PHE A 17 0.49 -6.29 -15.02
CA PHE A 17 0.64 -7.24 -13.92
C PHE A 17 1.92 -6.98 -13.12
N PHE A 18 3.05 -6.79 -13.80
CA PHE A 18 4.34 -6.50 -13.15
C PHE A 18 4.30 -5.22 -12.31
N ALA A 19 3.63 -4.16 -12.79
CA ALA A 19 3.45 -2.94 -12.04
C ALA A 19 2.65 -3.18 -10.74
N ARG A 20 1.56 -3.93 -10.81
CA ARG A 20 0.74 -4.27 -9.62
C ARG A 20 1.52 -5.12 -8.61
N VAL A 21 2.28 -6.11 -9.09
CA VAL A 21 3.17 -6.93 -8.24
C VAL A 21 4.25 -6.06 -7.59
N SER A 22 4.88 -5.16 -8.34
CA SER A 22 5.94 -4.29 -7.82
C SER A 22 5.45 -3.35 -6.73
N ILE A 23 4.26 -2.74 -6.92
CA ILE A 23 3.61 -1.89 -5.90
C ILE A 23 3.26 -2.75 -4.68
N SER A 24 2.63 -3.90 -4.89
CA SER A 24 2.17 -4.78 -3.82
C SER A 24 3.31 -5.36 -3.00
N ALA A 25 4.46 -5.64 -3.60
CA ALA A 25 5.63 -6.17 -2.91
C ALA A 25 6.09 -5.28 -1.74
N ILE A 26 5.98 -3.96 -1.89
CA ILE A 26 6.31 -3.00 -0.83
C ILE A 26 5.40 -3.21 0.39
N PHE A 27 4.10 -3.32 0.16
CA PHE A 27 3.11 -3.53 1.22
C PHE A 27 3.21 -4.93 1.83
N ILE A 28 3.40 -5.95 1.01
CA ILE A 28 3.57 -7.35 1.46
C ILE A 28 4.78 -7.47 2.38
N SER A 29 5.89 -6.80 2.04
CA SER A 29 7.11 -6.85 2.85
C SER A 29 6.92 -6.33 4.28
N ALA A 30 5.91 -5.47 4.52
CA ALA A 30 5.62 -4.92 5.84
C ALA A 30 4.77 -5.84 6.72
N ILE A 31 4.14 -6.88 6.17
CA ILE A 31 3.19 -7.75 6.89
C ILE A 31 3.88 -8.58 7.98
N PRO A 32 4.98 -9.32 7.71
CA PRO A 32 5.58 -10.21 8.70
C PRO A 32 6.02 -9.46 9.96
N GLY A 33 6.60 -8.27 9.82
CA GLY A 33 7.00 -7.44 10.97
C GLY A 33 5.80 -7.04 11.83
N LYS A 34 4.65 -6.71 11.23
CA LYS A 34 3.44 -6.33 12.00
C LYS A 34 2.80 -7.50 12.74
N ILE A 35 2.98 -8.72 12.25
CA ILE A 35 2.46 -9.94 12.89
C ILE A 35 3.43 -10.44 13.95
N ASN A 36 4.72 -10.54 13.63
CA ASN A 36 5.73 -11.11 14.53
C ASN A 36 6.12 -10.15 15.67
N ASP A 37 6.10 -8.84 15.41
CA ASP A 37 6.38 -7.79 16.41
C ASP A 37 5.10 -7.04 16.81
N PHE A 38 3.97 -7.76 16.95
CA PHE A 38 2.67 -7.15 17.19
C PHE A 38 2.65 -6.24 18.42
N GLU A 39 3.06 -6.75 19.59
CA GLU A 39 3.08 -5.98 20.85
C GLU A 39 3.95 -4.72 20.74
N ARG A 40 5.17 -4.86 20.24
CA ARG A 40 6.08 -3.72 20.01
C ARG A 40 5.48 -2.69 19.04
N THR A 41 4.75 -3.15 18.02
CA THR A 41 4.10 -2.26 17.07
C THR A 41 2.92 -1.53 17.72
N VAL A 42 2.17 -2.18 18.60
CA VAL A 42 1.12 -1.54 19.41
C VAL A 42 1.73 -0.47 20.30
N GLU A 43 2.79 -0.78 21.04
CA GLU A 43 3.52 0.19 21.87
C GLU A 43 4.02 1.39 21.05
N TYR A 44 4.52 1.15 19.84
CA TYR A 44 4.96 2.21 18.94
C TYR A 44 3.81 3.08 18.41
N ILE A 45 2.65 2.51 18.13
CA ILE A 45 1.44 3.29 17.78
C ILE A 45 1.02 4.12 19.00
N SER A 46 1.01 3.52 20.20
CA SER A 46 0.62 4.20 21.42
C SER A 46 1.55 5.35 21.79
N SER A 47 2.85 5.22 21.49
CA SER A 47 3.83 6.29 21.68
C SER A 47 3.54 7.54 20.83
N LYS A 48 2.59 7.48 19.89
CA LYS A 48 2.07 8.63 19.12
C LYS A 48 0.89 9.34 19.80
N GLY A 49 0.59 8.99 21.06
CA GLY A 49 -0.52 9.57 21.82
C GLY A 49 -1.88 8.90 21.54
N ILE A 50 -1.87 7.70 20.95
CA ILE A 50 -3.07 6.90 20.69
C ILE A 50 -3.28 5.94 21.88
N PRO A 51 -4.49 5.80 22.43
CA PRO A 51 -4.76 4.82 23.49
C PRO A 51 -4.48 3.38 23.05
N ASP A 52 -3.93 2.54 23.93
CA ASP A 52 -3.49 1.17 23.63
C ASP A 52 -4.59 0.29 22.99
N GLN A 53 -5.84 0.43 23.45
CA GLN A 53 -6.98 -0.30 22.89
C GLN A 53 -7.24 0.11 21.43
N ILE A 54 -7.04 1.38 21.09
CA ILE A 54 -7.18 1.89 19.73
C ILE A 54 -5.96 1.50 18.89
N SER A 55 -4.75 1.51 19.46
CA SER A 55 -3.51 1.11 18.82
C SER A 55 -3.56 -0.32 18.28
N SER A 56 -4.06 -1.26 19.09
CA SER A 56 -4.23 -2.65 18.66
C SER A 56 -5.26 -2.80 17.54
N ILE A 57 -6.40 -2.10 17.60
CA ILE A 57 -7.42 -2.09 16.53
C ILE A 57 -6.84 -1.52 15.24
N LEU A 58 -6.09 -0.42 15.30
CA LEU A 58 -5.43 0.19 14.15
C LEU A 58 -4.41 -0.77 13.52
N LEU A 59 -3.63 -1.50 14.33
CA LEU A 59 -2.68 -2.47 13.83
C LEU A 59 -3.36 -3.65 13.11
N VAL A 60 -4.42 -4.20 13.70
CA VAL A 60 -5.22 -5.26 13.06
C VAL A 60 -5.82 -4.75 11.74
N GLY A 61 -6.41 -3.54 11.75
CA GLY A 61 -6.94 -2.91 10.55
C GLY A 61 -5.86 -2.70 9.47
N ALA A 62 -4.66 -2.27 9.86
CA ALA A 62 -3.52 -2.12 8.97
C ALA A 62 -3.11 -3.46 8.33
N ILE A 63 -3.03 -4.54 9.12
CA ILE A 63 -2.70 -5.89 8.62
C ILE A 63 -3.75 -6.36 7.61
N ILE A 64 -5.04 -6.18 7.91
CA ILE A 64 -6.14 -6.52 6.98
C ILE A 64 -6.01 -5.73 5.68
N CYS A 65 -5.79 -4.41 5.78
CA CYS A 65 -5.61 -3.54 4.62
C CYS A 65 -4.41 -3.97 3.76
N LEU A 66 -3.30 -4.35 4.38
CA LEU A 66 -2.10 -4.82 3.67
C LEU A 66 -2.34 -6.14 2.95
N ILE A 67 -2.96 -7.12 3.62
CA ILE A 67 -3.22 -8.46 3.05
C ILE A 67 -4.25 -8.35 1.92
N LEU A 68 -5.43 -7.80 2.20
CA LEU A 68 -6.52 -7.70 1.22
C LEU A 68 -6.16 -6.73 0.10
N GLY A 69 -5.54 -5.59 0.44
CA GLY A 69 -5.13 -4.59 -0.53
C GLY A 69 -4.13 -5.12 -1.54
N SER A 70 -3.06 -5.77 -1.05
CA SER A 70 -2.04 -6.37 -1.92
C SER A 70 -2.59 -7.55 -2.72
N GLY A 71 -3.41 -8.41 -2.09
CA GLY A 71 -4.02 -9.56 -2.76
C GLY A 71 -4.93 -9.14 -3.92
N PHE A 72 -5.87 -8.22 -3.66
CA PHE A 72 -6.78 -7.70 -4.69
C PHE A 72 -6.06 -6.89 -5.76
N LEU A 73 -4.98 -6.19 -5.42
CA LEU A 73 -4.19 -5.45 -6.41
C LEU A 73 -3.46 -6.41 -7.35
N ILE A 74 -2.87 -7.51 -6.86
CA ILE A 74 -2.18 -8.48 -7.74
C ILE A 74 -3.17 -9.26 -8.61
N PHE A 75 -4.21 -9.84 -8.00
CA PHE A 75 -4.99 -10.93 -8.58
C PHE A 75 -6.38 -10.55 -9.14
N GLY A 76 -6.52 -9.41 -9.85
CA GLY A 76 -7.55 -9.32 -10.90
C GLY A 76 -8.44 -8.08 -10.95
N GLU A 77 -9.71 -8.34 -11.30
CA GLU A 77 -10.79 -7.41 -11.70
C GLU A 77 -11.15 -6.38 -10.61
N ASN A 78 -10.76 -6.66 -9.37
CA ASN A 78 -11.02 -5.84 -8.18
C ASN A 78 -9.84 -4.91 -7.82
N GLN A 79 -8.97 -4.55 -8.78
CA GLN A 79 -7.83 -3.66 -8.53
C GLN A 79 -8.22 -2.34 -7.84
N LYS A 80 -9.42 -1.83 -8.11
CA LYS A 80 -9.96 -0.61 -7.49
C LYS A 80 -10.15 -0.82 -5.98
N ILE A 81 -10.69 -1.97 -5.57
CA ILE A 81 -10.89 -2.33 -4.16
C ILE A 81 -9.53 -2.50 -3.47
N GLY A 82 -8.59 -3.22 -4.09
CA GLY A 82 -7.24 -3.40 -3.54
C GLY A 82 -6.53 -2.06 -3.30
N THR A 83 -6.69 -1.13 -4.24
CA THR A 83 -6.15 0.22 -4.14
C THR A 83 -6.73 1.00 -2.96
N VAL A 84 -8.04 0.91 -2.72
CA VAL A 84 -8.70 1.58 -1.58
C VAL A 84 -8.13 1.08 -0.25
N PHE A 85 -7.98 -0.24 -0.08
CA PHE A 85 -7.36 -0.79 1.14
C PHE A 85 -5.93 -0.29 1.35
N LEU A 86 -5.10 -0.27 0.30
CA LEU A 86 -3.72 0.21 0.40
C LEU A 86 -3.63 1.71 0.69
N LEU A 87 -4.54 2.53 0.14
CA LEU A 87 -4.63 3.95 0.47
C LEU A 87 -5.08 4.17 1.92
N LEU A 88 -6.06 3.39 2.39
CA LEU A 88 -6.55 3.43 3.76
C LEU A 88 -5.46 3.05 4.77
N PHE A 89 -4.51 2.20 4.40
CA PHE A 89 -3.31 1.94 5.18
C PHE A 89 -2.28 3.08 5.08
N LEU A 90 -1.95 3.49 3.84
CA LEU A 90 -0.77 4.31 3.58
C LEU A 90 -0.95 5.77 4.01
N ILE A 91 -2.14 6.35 3.82
CA ILE A 91 -2.40 7.76 4.16
C ILE A 91 -2.30 7.99 5.67
N PRO A 92 -3.04 7.25 6.54
CA PRO A 92 -2.91 7.41 7.98
C PRO A 92 -1.50 7.09 8.48
N THR A 93 -0.85 6.06 7.94
CA THR A 93 0.54 5.72 8.30
C THR A 93 1.48 6.89 8.03
N THR A 94 1.32 7.57 6.89
CA THR A 94 2.14 8.73 6.55
C THR A 94 1.93 9.88 7.54
N ILE A 95 0.68 10.16 7.90
CA ILE A 95 0.32 11.25 8.81
C ILE A 95 0.84 10.94 10.23
N ILE A 96 0.55 9.76 10.76
CA ILE A 96 0.84 9.37 12.14
C ILE A 96 2.35 9.19 12.38
N PHE A 97 3.07 8.58 11.45
CA PHE A 97 4.47 8.17 11.68
C PHE A 97 5.52 9.06 11.03
N HIS A 98 5.16 9.84 10.01
CA HIS A 98 6.14 10.51 9.17
C HIS A 98 5.95 12.02 9.00
N LEU A 99 4.80 12.57 9.42
CA LEU A 99 4.57 14.01 9.29
C LEU A 99 5.15 14.79 10.49
N PHE A 100 5.14 14.21 11.69
CA PHE A 100 5.62 14.84 12.93
C PHE A 100 6.44 13.86 13.81
N PRO A 101 7.76 14.04 13.93
CA PRO A 101 8.59 14.97 13.14
C PRO A 101 8.61 14.60 11.66
N PHE A 102 8.92 15.58 10.80
CA PHE A 102 8.87 15.41 9.35
C PHE A 102 9.99 14.49 8.84
N HIS A 103 9.62 13.26 8.46
CA HIS A 103 10.52 12.27 7.87
C HIS A 103 10.51 12.39 6.34
N GLN A 104 11.25 13.36 5.80
CA GLN A 104 11.25 13.73 4.37
C GLN A 104 11.28 12.54 3.41
N ARG A 105 12.19 11.57 3.63
CA ARG A 105 12.30 10.38 2.77
C ARG A 105 11.04 9.53 2.78
N ALA A 106 10.48 9.26 3.95
CA ALA A 106 9.28 8.43 4.09
C ALA A 106 8.06 9.13 3.48
N VAL A 107 7.90 10.43 3.73
CA VAL A 107 6.80 11.23 3.16
C VAL A 107 6.85 11.20 1.64
N PHE A 108 8.01 11.47 1.01
CA PHE A 108 8.09 11.48 -0.46
C PHE A 108 7.92 10.11 -1.09
N MET A 109 8.43 9.03 -0.47
CA MET A 109 8.20 7.68 -0.96
C MET A 109 6.71 7.31 -0.86
N ASN A 110 6.05 7.64 0.25
CA ASN A 110 4.63 7.38 0.42
C ASN A 110 3.77 8.23 -0.53
N LEU A 111 4.12 9.49 -0.79
CA LEU A 111 3.43 10.31 -1.79
C LEU A 111 3.55 9.73 -3.19
N GLY A 112 4.74 9.23 -3.57
CA GLY A 112 4.92 8.51 -4.84
C GLY A 112 4.04 7.27 -4.95
N LEU A 113 3.96 6.47 -3.88
CA LEU A 113 3.10 5.29 -3.81
C LEU A 113 1.61 5.63 -3.84
N ILE A 114 1.18 6.67 -3.12
CA ILE A 114 -0.19 7.19 -3.16
C ILE A 114 -0.55 7.57 -4.60
N GLY A 115 0.33 8.29 -5.31
CA GLY A 115 0.12 8.64 -6.72
C GLY A 115 -0.02 7.42 -7.62
N GLY A 116 0.87 6.42 -7.47
CA GLY A 116 0.80 5.17 -8.23
C GLY A 116 -0.47 4.36 -7.96
N LEU A 117 -0.92 4.34 -6.70
CA LEU A 117 -2.18 3.74 -6.29
C LEU A 117 -3.36 4.48 -6.94
N ILE A 118 -3.44 5.81 -6.83
CA ILE A 118 -4.52 6.61 -7.43
C ILE A 118 -4.62 6.38 -8.95
N ILE A 119 -3.48 6.38 -9.67
CA ILE A 119 -3.45 6.06 -11.11
C ILE A 119 -4.03 4.67 -11.38
N THR A 120 -3.80 3.71 -10.49
CA THR A 120 -4.35 2.36 -10.61
C THR A 120 -5.85 2.33 -10.30
N ALA A 121 -6.34 3.10 -9.33
CA ALA A 121 -7.76 3.19 -8.99
C ALA A 121 -8.61 3.74 -10.15
N ILE A 122 -8.09 4.74 -10.86
CA ILE A 122 -8.83 5.43 -11.94
C ILE A 122 -8.70 4.71 -13.29
N ARG A 123 -7.80 3.73 -13.41
CA ARG A 123 -7.67 2.93 -14.63
C ARG A 123 -8.75 1.86 -14.67
N GLU A 124 -9.34 1.69 -15.85
CA GLU A 124 -10.21 0.53 -16.07
C GLU A 124 -9.38 -0.76 -16.08
N PRO A 125 -9.80 -1.78 -15.32
CA PRO A 125 -9.19 -3.10 -15.43
C PRO A 125 -9.34 -3.62 -16.86
N LYS A 126 -8.28 -4.24 -17.38
CA LYS A 126 -8.26 -4.81 -18.74
C LYS A 126 -8.47 -6.30 -18.74
#